data_AF-A0A9D2DIA6-F1
#
_entry.id   AF-A0A9D2DIA6-F1
#
_cell.length_a   1.000
_cell.length_b   1.000
_cell.length_c   1.000
_cell.angle_alpha   90.00
_cell.angle_beta   90.00
_cell.angle_gamma   90.00
#
_symmetry.space_group_name_H-M   'P 1'
#
loop_
_entity.id
_entity.type
_entity.pdbx_description
1 polymer ?
#
loop_
_entity_poly.entity_id
_entity_poly.type
_entity_poly.pdbx_seq_one_letter_code
_entity_poly.pdbx_strand_id
1 'polypeptide(L)'
;MAIGKFIEAGHTLDELIDQGVITAGQSIRWQEAEALADEHGYELLDLIHGRRRGDDVMLVKCRACGRQTAERPCDVEYGCTCGGVKENGGVAFGNEVIKVPRESHPVASSLLQDGSPRLLKEADAGLLAWWDAEENSGPIPEELTQNSRQEYAWRCPTCGYKFHAPVFSMARNHRCPLCTAVRGYLFDIKWATLKTMVVADFPDLLAAWNDDADPFATPVTTSRLFHLTCPKGHHPTQTAYSYLSNGCMVCRGLATKTLENRDCLAVTDPELAAEWLHAKDGERYTPENVRDGSKRTVTWRCIACGHEWDATVRERQLRMNNRCPECGKVMGSLAWKYPELAAEWSPSNPVSPWNTKPFGKLSFTPEWICGNDPSHIWRMSTSARINGGKGCPFCKERSEEHGR
;
A
#
# COMPACT_ATOMS: atom_id res chain seq x y z
N MET A 1 29.90 24.63 -30.37
CA MET A 1 29.24 25.62 -29.49
C MET A 1 27.89 25.06 -29.05
N ALA A 2 27.48 25.25 -27.79
CA ALA A 2 26.24 24.67 -27.29
C ALA A 2 25.02 25.33 -27.96
N ILE A 3 24.13 24.51 -28.56
CA ILE A 3 22.90 24.93 -29.27
C ILE A 3 22.05 25.89 -28.42
N GLY A 4 22.09 25.76 -27.09
CA GLY A 4 21.38 26.64 -26.15
C GLY A 4 21.69 28.14 -26.33
N LYS A 5 22.93 28.52 -26.65
CA LYS A 5 23.29 29.94 -26.87
C LYS A 5 22.66 30.54 -28.11
N PHE A 6 22.40 29.73 -29.14
CA PHE A 6 21.75 30.19 -30.36
C PHE A 6 20.24 30.36 -30.16
N ILE A 7 19.61 29.46 -29.40
CA ILE A 7 18.19 29.57 -29.04
C ILE A 7 17.95 30.81 -28.16
N GLU A 8 18.83 31.08 -27.18
CA GLU A 8 18.76 32.27 -26.33
C GLU A 8 18.95 33.59 -27.11
N ALA A 9 19.69 33.54 -28.22
CA ALA A 9 19.87 34.68 -29.14
C ALA A 9 18.70 34.87 -30.12
N GLY A 10 17.65 34.05 -30.03
CA GLY A 10 16.43 34.17 -30.84
C GLY A 10 16.52 33.53 -32.23
N HIS A 11 17.56 32.73 -32.50
CA HIS A 11 17.65 32.01 -33.77
C HIS A 11 16.55 30.97 -33.89
N THR A 12 15.91 30.94 -35.05
CA THR A 12 14.89 29.93 -35.36
C THR A 12 15.52 28.58 -35.69
N LEU A 13 14.77 27.50 -35.52
CA LEU A 13 15.24 26.15 -35.84
C LEU A 13 15.68 26.04 -37.32
N ASP A 14 14.96 26.70 -38.23
CA ASP A 14 15.26 26.71 -39.66
C ASP A 14 16.58 27.43 -39.97
N GLU A 15 16.86 28.56 -39.30
CA GLU A 15 18.16 29.25 -39.40
C GLU A 15 19.33 28.38 -38.92
N LEU A 16 19.10 27.56 -37.90
CA LEU A 16 20.13 26.66 -37.36
C LEU A 16 20.38 25.46 -38.28
N ILE A 17 19.37 25.00 -39.01
CA ILE A 17 19.50 23.98 -40.06
C ILE A 17 20.29 24.55 -41.25
N ASP A 18 19.94 25.74 -41.73
CA ASP A 18 20.58 26.38 -42.89
C ASP A 18 22.05 26.73 -42.62
N GLN A 19 22.39 27.09 -41.37
CA GLN A 19 23.78 27.34 -40.95
C GLN A 19 24.58 26.04 -40.70
N GLY A 20 23.96 24.86 -40.88
CA GLY A 20 24.60 23.56 -40.65
C GLY A 20 24.91 23.28 -39.17
N VAL A 21 24.30 24.01 -38.24
CA VAL A 21 24.49 23.86 -36.80
C VAL A 21 23.73 22.62 -36.28
N ILE A 22 22.58 22.33 -36.88
CA ILE A 22 21.79 21.12 -36.65
C ILE A 22 21.39 20.52 -38.00
N THR A 23 21.26 19.19 -38.06
CA THR A 23 20.87 18.50 -39.29
C THR A 23 19.39 18.19 -39.24
N ALA A 24 18.62 18.59 -40.26
CA ALA A 24 17.24 18.15 -40.40
C ALA A 24 17.21 16.66 -40.71
N GLY A 25 16.39 15.89 -39.99
CA GLY A 25 16.15 14.48 -40.28
C GLY A 25 15.55 14.31 -41.67
N GLN A 26 15.83 13.19 -42.34
CA GLN A 26 15.11 12.82 -43.55
C GLN A 26 13.74 12.28 -43.17
N SER A 27 12.72 12.53 -44.00
CA SER A 27 11.42 11.90 -43.79
C SER A 27 11.52 10.41 -44.07
N ILE A 28 11.05 9.60 -43.13
CA ILE A 28 11.11 8.14 -43.22
C ILE A 28 10.06 7.65 -44.20
N ARG A 29 10.40 6.69 -45.07
CA ARG A 29 9.42 6.08 -45.97
C ARG A 29 8.62 4.99 -45.24
N TRP A 30 7.44 4.65 -45.74
CA TRP A 30 6.62 3.59 -45.15
C TRP A 30 7.40 2.28 -44.93
N GLN A 31 8.16 1.82 -45.93
CA GLN A 31 8.95 0.59 -45.83
C GLN A 31 10.04 0.66 -44.74
N GLU A 32 10.64 1.83 -44.56
CA GLU A 32 11.66 2.06 -43.53
C GLU A 32 11.03 2.13 -42.15
N ALA A 33 9.86 2.77 -42.03
CA ALA A 33 9.08 2.84 -40.79
C ALA A 33 8.53 1.46 -40.40
N GLU A 34 8.08 0.65 -41.36
CA GLU A 34 7.60 -0.70 -41.13
C GLU A 34 8.73 -1.61 -40.66
N ALA A 35 9.90 -1.55 -41.32
CA ALA A 35 11.08 -2.28 -40.89
C ALA A 35 11.53 -1.88 -39.47
N LEU A 36 11.53 -0.58 -39.16
CA LEU A 36 11.88 -0.06 -37.84
C LEU A 36 10.87 -0.51 -36.76
N ALA A 37 9.57 -0.48 -37.06
CA ALA A 37 8.55 -0.97 -36.15
C ALA A 37 8.71 -2.47 -35.88
N ASP A 38 8.92 -3.26 -36.94
CA ASP A 38 9.10 -4.71 -36.84
C ASP A 38 10.36 -5.09 -36.04
N GLU A 39 11.49 -4.42 -36.31
CA GLU A 39 12.75 -4.62 -35.58
C GLU A 39 12.59 -4.40 -34.06
N HIS A 40 11.76 -3.44 -33.67
CA HIS A 40 11.53 -3.07 -32.26
C HIS A 40 10.23 -3.66 -31.66
N GLY A 41 9.65 -4.68 -32.30
CA GLY A 41 8.54 -5.47 -31.72
C GLY A 41 7.17 -4.79 -31.78
N TYR A 42 6.99 -3.89 -32.73
CA TYR A 42 5.74 -3.20 -33.03
C TYR A 42 5.14 -3.67 -34.37
N GLU A 43 3.84 -3.46 -34.51
CA GLU A 43 3.11 -3.50 -35.77
C GLU A 43 2.86 -2.04 -36.18
N LEU A 44 3.34 -1.62 -37.35
CA LEU A 44 3.03 -0.30 -37.88
C LEU A 44 1.57 -0.27 -38.35
N LEU A 45 0.78 0.63 -37.77
CA LEU A 45 -0.62 0.82 -38.15
C LEU A 45 -0.77 1.94 -39.18
N ASP A 46 -0.03 3.03 -39.01
CA ASP A 46 -0.08 4.20 -39.90
C ASP A 46 1.21 5.04 -39.78
N LEU A 47 1.45 5.88 -40.78
CA LEU A 47 2.59 6.80 -40.84
C LEU A 47 2.08 8.18 -41.28
N ILE A 48 2.20 9.14 -40.36
CA ILE A 48 1.76 10.52 -40.58
C ILE A 48 2.99 11.38 -40.83
N HIS A 49 3.08 11.97 -42.02
CA HIS A 49 4.16 12.90 -42.35
C HIS A 49 3.89 14.29 -41.76
N GLY A 50 4.84 14.78 -40.96
CA GLY A 50 4.82 16.13 -40.42
C GLY A 50 5.01 17.20 -41.50
N ARG A 51 4.68 18.46 -41.18
CA ARG A 51 4.89 19.59 -42.11
C ARG A 51 6.37 19.90 -42.38
N ARG A 52 7.28 19.42 -41.53
CA ARG A 52 8.73 19.57 -41.66
C ARG A 52 9.38 18.21 -41.83
N ARG A 53 10.53 18.16 -42.52
CA ARG A 53 11.29 16.93 -42.70
C ARG A 53 11.77 16.39 -41.35
N GLY A 54 11.48 15.12 -41.05
CA GLY A 54 11.81 14.47 -39.78
C GLY A 54 10.75 14.61 -38.66
N ASP A 55 9.65 15.33 -38.90
CA ASP A 55 8.49 15.38 -37.96
C ASP A 55 7.50 14.23 -38.20
N ASP A 56 7.97 13.11 -38.75
CA ASP A 56 7.11 11.96 -39.01
C ASP A 56 6.68 11.30 -37.70
N VAL A 57 5.43 10.86 -37.66
CA VAL A 57 4.84 10.16 -36.51
C VAL A 57 4.35 8.80 -36.98
N MET A 58 4.88 7.76 -36.33
CA MET A 58 4.49 6.38 -36.54
C MET A 58 3.39 6.02 -35.54
N LEU A 59 2.23 5.61 -36.04
CA LEU A 59 1.20 4.97 -35.22
C LEU A 59 1.54 3.49 -35.12
N VAL A 60 1.98 3.06 -33.93
CA VAL A 60 2.48 1.72 -33.70
C VAL A 60 1.65 0.98 -32.66
N LYS A 61 1.51 -0.33 -32.84
CA LYS A 61 0.89 -1.23 -31.87
C LYS A 61 1.92 -2.21 -31.36
N CYS A 62 2.17 -2.24 -30.05
CA CYS A 62 3.10 -3.20 -29.48
C CYS A 62 2.56 -4.62 -29.67
N ARG A 63 3.33 -5.51 -30.30
CA ARG A 63 2.93 -6.91 -30.53
C ARG A 63 2.86 -7.70 -29.21
N ALA A 64 3.57 -7.25 -28.17
CA ALA A 64 3.60 -7.90 -26.86
C ALA A 64 2.40 -7.57 -25.97
N CYS A 65 2.07 -6.28 -25.80
CA CYS A 65 1.01 -5.85 -24.88
C CYS A 65 -0.24 -5.30 -25.57
N GLY A 66 -0.23 -5.18 -26.90
CA GLY A 66 -1.35 -4.66 -27.70
C GLY A 66 -1.59 -3.16 -27.59
N ARG A 67 -0.76 -2.42 -26.84
CA ARG A 67 -0.87 -0.97 -26.67
C ARG A 67 -0.59 -0.24 -27.99
N GLN A 68 -1.46 0.69 -28.35
CA GLN A 68 -1.30 1.58 -29.51
C GLN A 68 -0.80 2.95 -29.05
N THR A 69 0.24 3.46 -29.68
CA THR A 69 0.79 4.80 -29.41
C THR A 69 1.21 5.50 -30.71
N ALA A 70 1.34 6.84 -30.62
CA ALA A 70 1.88 7.66 -31.69
C ALA A 70 3.27 8.10 -31.26
N GLU A 71 4.30 7.57 -31.92
CA GLU A 71 5.70 7.73 -31.55
C GLU A 71 6.47 8.36 -32.73
N ARG A 72 7.56 9.09 -32.45
CA ARG A 72 8.49 9.48 -33.52
C ARG A 72 9.38 8.27 -33.86
N PRO A 73 9.96 8.20 -35.07
CA PRO A 73 10.88 7.12 -35.43
C PRO A 73 11.98 6.89 -34.39
N CYS A 74 12.60 7.95 -33.86
CA CYS A 74 13.64 7.80 -32.83
C CYS A 74 13.10 7.32 -31.47
N ASP A 75 11.81 7.51 -31.18
CA ASP A 75 11.18 7.03 -29.94
C ASP A 75 10.83 5.54 -30.02
N VAL A 76 10.55 5.03 -31.23
CA VAL A 76 10.29 3.60 -31.49
C VAL A 76 11.50 2.72 -31.15
N GLU A 77 12.73 3.22 -31.37
CA GLU A 77 13.98 2.52 -31.05
C GLU A 77 14.13 2.17 -29.57
N TYR A 78 13.55 2.98 -28.66
CA TYR A 78 13.57 2.71 -27.22
C TYR A 78 12.66 1.54 -26.81
N GLY A 79 11.83 1.05 -27.73
CA GLY A 79 10.95 -0.09 -27.50
C GLY A 79 9.76 0.23 -26.59
N CYS A 80 8.87 -0.75 -26.42
CA CYS A 80 7.70 -0.56 -25.58
C CYS A 80 8.08 -0.66 -24.11
N THR A 81 7.61 0.29 -23.31
CA THR A 81 7.74 0.28 -21.83
C THR A 81 7.20 -0.96 -21.13
N CYS A 82 6.48 -1.84 -21.86
CA CYS A 82 6.04 -3.13 -21.35
C CYS A 82 7.17 -4.18 -21.22
N GLY A 83 8.35 -3.96 -21.83
CA GLY A 83 9.48 -4.88 -21.76
C GLY A 83 9.43 -6.07 -22.74
N GLY A 84 8.54 -6.06 -23.72
CA GLY A 84 8.45 -7.05 -24.81
C GLY A 84 7.89 -8.43 -24.42
N VAL A 85 7.80 -9.35 -25.40
CA VAL A 85 7.60 -10.78 -25.15
C VAL A 85 8.99 -11.37 -24.89
N LYS A 86 9.29 -11.75 -23.65
CA LYS A 86 10.52 -12.50 -23.33
C LYS A 86 10.49 -13.81 -24.15
N GLU A 87 11.58 -14.15 -24.85
CA GLU A 87 11.72 -15.36 -25.70
C GLU A 87 11.42 -16.68 -24.98
N ASN A 88 11.30 -16.66 -23.66
CA ASN A 88 10.65 -17.72 -22.90
C ASN A 88 9.26 -17.22 -22.50
N GLY A 89 8.24 -17.70 -23.23
CA GLY A 89 6.83 -17.47 -22.93
C GLY A 89 6.60 -17.46 -21.43
N GLY A 90 5.81 -16.47 -20.98
CA GLY A 90 5.64 -16.04 -19.59
C GLY A 90 6.00 -17.10 -18.57
N VAL A 91 6.94 -16.77 -17.68
CA VAL A 91 7.45 -17.65 -16.62
C VAL A 91 6.31 -18.51 -16.09
N ALA A 92 6.34 -19.80 -16.41
CA ALA A 92 5.58 -20.80 -15.70
C ALA A 92 5.97 -20.62 -14.23
N PHE A 93 5.05 -20.02 -13.47
CA PHE A 93 5.28 -19.71 -12.07
C PHE A 93 5.70 -20.99 -11.37
N GLY A 94 6.87 -20.95 -10.75
CA GLY A 94 7.49 -22.14 -10.18
C GLY A 94 6.52 -22.91 -9.30
N ASN A 95 6.50 -24.22 -9.48
CA ASN A 95 5.86 -25.19 -8.58
C ASN A 95 6.50 -25.24 -7.17
N GLU A 96 7.33 -24.28 -6.82
CA GLU A 96 7.91 -24.19 -5.48
C GLU A 96 7.08 -23.24 -4.64
N VAL A 97 6.11 -23.84 -3.96
CA VAL A 97 5.56 -23.32 -2.72
C VAL A 97 6.74 -23.05 -1.80
N ILE A 98 7.23 -21.80 -1.74
CA ILE A 98 8.08 -21.37 -0.63
C ILE A 98 7.19 -21.49 0.61
N LYS A 99 7.35 -22.61 1.32
CA LYS A 99 6.71 -22.87 2.61
C LYS A 99 7.37 -21.96 3.63
N VAL A 100 6.95 -20.71 3.66
CA VAL A 100 7.25 -19.82 4.79
C VAL A 100 6.56 -20.44 6.01
N PRO A 101 7.26 -20.70 7.12
CA PRO A 101 6.63 -21.05 8.39
C PRO A 101 5.72 -19.88 8.79
N ARG A 102 4.41 -20.06 8.62
CA ARG A 102 3.42 -19.03 8.93
C ARG A 102 2.90 -19.30 10.33
N GLU A 103 3.46 -18.60 11.32
CA GLU A 103 2.69 -18.34 12.51
C GLU A 103 1.43 -17.58 12.07
N SER A 104 0.29 -18.05 12.56
CA SER A 104 -1.07 -17.74 12.13
C SER A 104 -1.40 -16.24 12.20
N HIS A 105 -0.96 -15.47 11.20
CA HIS A 105 -1.31 -14.06 11.04
C HIS A 105 -2.56 -13.90 10.14
N PRO A 106 -3.54 -13.08 10.57
CA PRO A 106 -4.88 -13.04 9.95
C PRO A 106 -4.88 -12.45 8.53
N VAL A 107 -5.63 -13.12 7.65
CA VAL A 107 -5.74 -12.85 6.20
C VAL A 107 -6.75 -11.74 5.88
N ALA A 108 -7.74 -11.55 6.74
CA ALA A 108 -8.72 -10.48 6.72
C ALA A 108 -9.27 -10.26 8.15
N SER A 109 -10.02 -9.17 8.39
CA SER A 109 -10.51 -8.84 9.74
C SER A 109 -11.38 -9.93 10.40
N SER A 110 -11.86 -10.92 9.65
CA SER A 110 -12.87 -11.90 10.08
C SER A 110 -12.48 -13.39 9.96
N LEU A 111 -11.41 -13.76 9.25
CA LEU A 111 -11.05 -15.17 8.96
C LEU A 111 -9.55 -15.45 9.19
N LEU A 112 -9.23 -16.69 9.57
CA LEU A 112 -7.89 -17.28 9.59
C LEU A 112 -7.46 -17.76 8.18
N GLN A 113 -6.19 -18.13 8.00
CA GLN A 113 -5.61 -18.55 6.70
C GLN A 113 -6.30 -19.78 6.09
N ASP A 114 -6.79 -20.68 6.93
CA ASP A 114 -7.52 -21.89 6.55
C ASP A 114 -9.00 -21.64 6.24
N GLY A 115 -9.45 -20.38 6.28
CA GLY A 115 -10.85 -20.00 6.07
C GLY A 115 -11.75 -20.21 7.30
N SER A 116 -11.20 -20.63 8.44
CA SER A 116 -11.95 -20.72 9.69
C SER A 116 -12.26 -19.32 10.27
N PRO A 117 -13.41 -19.15 10.95
CA PRO A 117 -13.79 -17.87 11.53
C PRO A 117 -12.96 -17.55 12.78
N ARG A 118 -12.66 -16.26 12.98
CA ARG A 118 -12.01 -15.82 14.23
C ARG A 118 -13.02 -15.84 15.37
N LEU A 119 -12.80 -16.70 16.36
CA LEU A 119 -13.70 -16.84 17.50
C LEU A 119 -13.45 -15.71 18.52
N LEU A 120 -14.50 -15.28 19.20
CA LEU A 120 -14.40 -14.21 20.19
C LEU A 120 -13.52 -14.64 21.36
N LYS A 121 -13.60 -15.91 21.79
CA LYS A 121 -12.80 -16.48 22.89
C LYS A 121 -11.29 -16.42 22.65
N GLU A 122 -10.86 -16.29 21.41
CA GLU A 122 -9.46 -16.21 20.99
C GLU A 122 -8.95 -14.76 20.88
N ALA A 123 -9.79 -13.78 21.21
CA ALA A 123 -9.38 -12.38 21.24
C ALA A 123 -8.44 -12.08 22.41
N ASP A 124 -7.74 -10.94 22.33
CA ASP A 124 -6.88 -10.46 23.40
C ASP A 124 -7.63 -10.36 24.75
N ALA A 125 -6.93 -10.66 25.84
CA ALA A 125 -7.49 -10.65 27.20
C ALA A 125 -8.11 -9.29 27.56
N GLY A 126 -7.59 -8.20 27.00
CA GLY A 126 -8.11 -6.84 27.15
C GLY A 126 -9.54 -6.68 26.63
N LEU A 127 -9.97 -7.43 25.60
CA LEU A 127 -11.36 -7.46 25.13
C LEU A 127 -12.23 -8.38 25.99
N LEU A 128 -11.73 -9.58 26.30
CA LEU A 128 -12.50 -10.58 27.06
C LEU A 128 -12.90 -10.06 28.44
N ALA A 129 -12.07 -9.19 29.04
CA ALA A 129 -12.37 -8.49 30.29
C ALA A 129 -13.62 -7.59 30.23
N TRP A 130 -14.14 -7.27 29.04
CA TRP A 130 -15.36 -6.48 28.87
C TRP A 130 -16.62 -7.34 28.82
N TRP A 131 -16.52 -8.67 28.71
CA TRP A 131 -17.69 -9.54 28.64
C TRP A 131 -18.44 -9.57 29.98
N ASP A 132 -19.74 -9.27 29.97
CA ASP A 132 -20.57 -9.38 31.17
C ASP A 132 -21.19 -10.78 31.27
N ALA A 133 -20.51 -11.69 31.96
CA ALA A 133 -20.98 -13.08 32.10
C ALA A 133 -22.24 -13.21 32.97
N GLU A 134 -22.48 -12.26 33.88
CA GLU A 134 -23.67 -12.26 34.74
C GLU A 134 -24.92 -11.95 33.90
N GLU A 135 -24.85 -10.90 33.06
CA GLU A 135 -25.99 -10.46 32.26
C GLU A 135 -26.20 -11.34 31.02
N ASN A 136 -25.13 -11.85 30.42
CA ASN A 136 -25.21 -12.78 29.28
C ASN A 136 -25.51 -14.23 29.70
N SER A 137 -25.73 -14.50 30.99
CA SER A 137 -26.06 -15.83 31.53
C SER A 137 -25.00 -16.90 31.23
N GLY A 138 -23.71 -16.53 31.26
CA GLY A 138 -22.63 -17.48 31.08
C GLY A 138 -21.37 -16.94 30.39
N PRO A 139 -20.39 -17.84 30.15
CA PRO A 139 -19.18 -17.51 29.43
C PRO A 139 -19.49 -17.24 27.94
N ILE A 140 -18.49 -16.71 27.24
CA ILE A 140 -18.56 -16.48 25.79
C ILE A 140 -18.87 -17.81 25.07
N PRO A 141 -19.90 -17.85 24.20
CA PRO A 141 -20.23 -19.06 23.45
C PRO A 141 -19.07 -19.51 22.56
N GLU A 142 -18.84 -20.82 22.46
CA GLU A 142 -17.68 -21.37 21.75
C GLU A 142 -17.67 -21.07 20.25
N GLU A 143 -18.85 -20.91 19.64
CA GLU A 143 -19.04 -20.65 18.22
C GLU A 143 -19.14 -19.15 17.87
N LEU A 144 -19.13 -18.27 18.88
CA LEU A 144 -19.33 -16.84 18.67
C LEU A 144 -18.12 -16.23 17.96
N THR A 145 -18.35 -15.63 16.80
CA THR A 145 -17.27 -15.03 15.98
C THR A 145 -17.06 -13.55 16.28
N GLN A 146 -15.83 -13.06 16.10
CA GLN A 146 -15.45 -11.65 16.28
C GLN A 146 -16.14 -10.68 15.31
N ASN A 147 -16.85 -11.17 14.28
CA ASN A 147 -17.57 -10.33 13.31
C ASN A 147 -19.11 -10.44 13.47
N SER A 148 -19.58 -11.10 14.55
CA SER A 148 -21.00 -11.23 14.82
C SER A 148 -21.67 -9.85 15.00
N ARG A 149 -22.86 -9.71 14.40
CA ARG A 149 -23.73 -8.53 14.57
C ARG A 149 -24.69 -8.68 15.76
N GLN A 150 -24.67 -9.83 16.43
CA GLN A 150 -25.48 -10.04 17.63
C GLN A 150 -24.97 -9.13 18.75
N GLU A 151 -25.92 -8.54 19.46
CA GLU A 151 -25.66 -7.68 20.61
C GLU A 151 -25.62 -8.51 21.89
N TYR A 152 -24.68 -8.18 22.75
CA TYR A 152 -24.48 -8.77 24.06
C TYR A 152 -24.20 -7.66 25.07
N ALA A 153 -24.34 -7.98 26.36
CA ALA A 153 -23.97 -7.10 27.45
C ALA A 153 -22.44 -7.05 27.62
N TRP A 154 -21.93 -5.83 27.76
CA TRP A 154 -20.52 -5.54 28.02
C TRP A 154 -20.39 -4.66 29.25
N ARG A 155 -19.34 -4.88 30.03
CA ARG A 155 -19.01 -4.12 31.23
C ARG A 155 -17.65 -3.46 31.08
N CYS A 156 -17.58 -2.14 31.22
CA CYS A 156 -16.30 -1.46 31.15
C CYS A 156 -15.41 -1.85 32.35
N PRO A 157 -14.18 -2.36 32.14
CA PRO A 157 -13.28 -2.71 33.23
C PRO A 157 -12.76 -1.48 34.00
N THR A 158 -12.81 -0.28 33.38
CA THR A 158 -12.33 0.96 34.01
C THR A 158 -13.36 1.61 34.94
N CYS A 159 -14.63 1.70 34.52
CA CYS A 159 -15.67 2.41 35.28
C CYS A 159 -16.85 1.54 35.72
N GLY A 160 -16.89 0.27 35.30
CA GLY A 160 -17.96 -0.67 35.63
C GLY A 160 -19.28 -0.46 34.87
N TYR A 161 -19.38 0.55 34.00
CA TYR A 161 -20.60 0.83 33.23
C TYR A 161 -20.96 -0.33 32.32
N LYS A 162 -22.21 -0.79 32.43
CA LYS A 162 -22.79 -1.85 31.60
C LYS A 162 -23.52 -1.26 30.40
N PHE A 163 -23.35 -1.85 29.23
CA PHE A 163 -23.99 -1.42 27.99
C PHE A 163 -24.11 -2.58 27.00
N HIS A 164 -25.05 -2.47 26.06
CA HIS A 164 -25.22 -3.43 24.98
C HIS A 164 -24.56 -2.93 23.70
N ALA A 165 -23.86 -3.82 23.00
CA ALA A 165 -23.21 -3.51 21.74
C ALA A 165 -22.99 -4.79 20.90
N PRO A 166 -22.93 -4.68 19.57
CA PRO A 166 -22.62 -5.83 18.72
C PRO A 166 -21.15 -6.26 18.85
N VAL A 167 -20.91 -7.57 18.83
CA VAL A 167 -19.59 -8.17 19.01
C VAL A 167 -18.53 -7.58 18.08
N PHE A 168 -18.85 -7.39 16.79
CA PHE A 168 -17.88 -6.87 15.83
C PHE A 168 -17.38 -5.45 16.17
N SER A 169 -18.20 -4.65 16.84
CA SER A 169 -17.81 -3.30 17.26
C SER A 169 -16.79 -3.38 18.39
N MET A 170 -17.06 -4.23 19.38
CA MET A 170 -16.18 -4.44 20.53
C MET A 170 -14.87 -5.10 20.14
N ALA A 171 -14.91 -6.09 19.25
CA ALA A 171 -13.72 -6.77 18.75
C ALA A 171 -12.76 -5.84 17.98
N ARG A 172 -13.30 -4.84 17.28
CA ARG A 172 -12.49 -3.89 16.50
C ARG A 172 -11.97 -2.71 17.34
N ASN A 173 -12.82 -2.18 18.22
CA ASN A 173 -12.54 -0.93 18.93
C ASN A 173 -13.46 -0.78 20.15
N HIS A 174 -13.28 -1.66 21.13
CA HIS A 174 -14.03 -1.60 22.38
C HIS A 174 -13.78 -0.26 23.09
N ARG A 175 -14.86 0.51 23.27
CA ARG A 175 -14.85 1.77 24.01
C ARG A 175 -16.10 1.85 24.88
N CYS A 176 -15.91 2.31 26.11
CA CYS A 176 -17.03 2.56 26.99
C CYS A 176 -17.74 3.86 26.58
N PRO A 177 -19.05 3.84 26.31
CA PRO A 177 -19.80 5.03 25.92
C PRO A 177 -19.81 6.08 27.04
N LEU A 178 -19.94 5.68 28.31
CA LEU A 178 -19.89 6.59 29.44
C LEU A 178 -18.52 7.27 29.57
N CYS A 179 -17.42 6.49 29.58
CA CYS A 179 -16.07 7.06 29.65
C CYS A 179 -15.79 7.99 28.47
N THR A 180 -16.30 7.65 27.28
CA THR A 180 -16.14 8.48 26.09
C THR A 180 -16.90 9.80 26.22
N ALA A 181 -18.14 9.76 26.70
CA ALA A 181 -18.95 10.96 26.95
C ALA A 181 -18.32 11.84 28.04
N VAL A 182 -17.89 11.26 29.15
CA VAL A 182 -17.20 11.99 30.24
C VAL A 182 -15.92 12.65 29.73
N ARG A 183 -15.09 11.94 28.94
CA ARG A 183 -13.89 12.53 28.33
C ARG A 183 -14.23 13.67 27.38
N GLY A 184 -15.30 13.55 26.60
CA GLY A 184 -15.79 14.62 25.72
C GLY A 184 -16.21 15.86 26.51
N TYR A 185 -17.00 15.69 27.56
CA TYR A 185 -17.44 16.80 28.41
C TYR A 185 -16.27 17.51 29.11
N LEU A 186 -15.32 16.74 29.66
CA LEU A 186 -14.11 17.31 30.26
C LEU A 186 -13.24 18.04 29.23
N PHE A 187 -13.19 17.53 27.99
CA PHE A 187 -12.54 18.22 26.89
C PHE A 187 -13.23 19.53 26.56
N ASP A 188 -14.57 19.56 26.48
CA ASP A 188 -15.34 20.77 26.16
C ASP A 188 -15.15 21.86 27.21
N ILE A 189 -15.18 21.51 28.51
CA ILE A 189 -14.87 22.45 29.60
C ILE A 189 -13.46 23.01 29.41
N LYS A 190 -12.47 22.13 29.28
CA LYS A 190 -11.07 22.54 29.09
C LYS A 190 -10.91 23.43 27.87
N TRP A 191 -11.55 23.09 26.77
CA TRP A 191 -11.48 23.84 25.51
C TRP A 191 -12.15 25.20 25.61
N ALA A 192 -13.28 25.30 26.32
CA ALA A 192 -13.94 26.58 26.59
C ALA A 192 -13.02 27.52 27.40
N THR A 193 -12.32 26.99 28.40
CA THR A 193 -11.31 27.75 29.16
C THR A 193 -10.13 28.18 28.28
N LEU A 194 -9.60 27.29 27.43
CA LEU A 194 -8.47 27.63 26.55
C LEU A 194 -8.80 28.70 25.51
N LYS A 195 -10.06 28.80 25.06
CA LYS A 195 -10.49 29.83 24.10
C LYS A 195 -10.38 31.25 24.65
N THR A 196 -10.42 31.43 25.97
CA THR A 196 -10.30 32.74 26.62
C THR A 196 -8.87 33.08 27.01
N MET A 197 -7.91 32.19 26.74
CA MET A 197 -6.52 32.33 27.16
C MET A 197 -5.59 32.64 26.00
N VAL A 198 -4.51 33.35 26.31
CA VAL A 198 -3.43 33.73 25.40
C VAL A 198 -2.15 32.96 25.71
N VAL A 199 -1.19 33.00 24.79
CA VAL A 199 0.10 32.31 24.95
C VAL A 199 0.79 32.68 26.27
N ALA A 200 0.74 33.97 26.66
CA ALA A 200 1.36 34.46 27.88
C ALA A 200 0.76 33.88 29.17
N ASP A 201 -0.46 33.32 29.15
CA ASP A 201 -1.06 32.67 30.31
C ASP A 201 -0.38 31.34 30.68
N PHE A 202 0.48 30.82 29.81
CA PHE A 202 1.17 29.53 29.97
C PHE A 202 2.69 29.73 30.05
N PRO A 203 3.29 29.71 31.27
CA PRO A 203 4.71 29.99 31.46
C PRO A 203 5.64 29.14 30.58
N ASP A 204 5.37 27.84 30.45
CA ASP A 204 6.19 26.93 29.64
C ASP A 204 6.11 27.22 28.14
N LEU A 205 4.94 27.70 27.67
CA LEU A 205 4.74 28.07 26.28
C LEU A 205 5.35 29.45 25.98
N LEU A 206 5.20 30.40 26.91
CA LEU A 206 5.79 31.73 26.83
C LEU A 206 7.33 31.64 26.85
N ALA A 207 7.90 30.80 27.73
CA ALA A 207 9.34 30.57 27.78
C ALA A 207 9.88 29.93 26.50
N ALA A 208 9.04 29.19 25.77
CA ALA A 208 9.38 28.59 24.50
C ALA A 208 9.05 29.48 23.29
N TRP A 209 8.51 30.69 23.49
CA TRP A 209 8.06 31.56 22.41
C TRP A 209 9.25 32.17 21.65
N ASN A 210 9.27 31.99 20.32
CA ASN A 210 10.32 32.51 19.46
C ASN A 210 9.74 32.93 18.09
N ASP A 211 8.58 33.57 18.13
CA ASP A 211 7.85 34.07 16.96
C ASP A 211 7.62 35.58 17.12
N ASP A 212 7.54 36.30 15.99
CA ASP A 212 7.34 37.75 15.99
C ASP A 212 5.94 38.17 16.45
N ALA A 213 4.98 37.24 16.49
CA ALA A 213 3.64 37.51 17.01
C ALA A 213 3.65 37.80 18.51
N ASP A 214 2.85 38.77 18.96
CA ASP A 214 2.72 39.14 20.37
C ASP A 214 2.08 38.00 21.19
N PRO A 215 2.81 37.38 22.15
CA PRO A 215 2.27 36.30 22.95
C PRO A 215 1.16 36.74 23.93
N PHE A 216 1.04 38.03 24.24
CA PHE A 216 -0.01 38.57 25.11
C PHE A 216 -1.34 38.80 24.38
N ALA A 217 -1.31 38.86 23.05
CA ALA A 217 -2.50 39.00 22.21
C ALA A 217 -2.85 37.72 21.42
N THR A 218 -1.98 36.71 21.42
CA THR A 218 -2.16 35.49 20.61
C THR A 218 -2.98 34.44 21.34
N PRO A 219 -4.17 34.04 20.85
CA PRO A 219 -4.96 32.98 21.46
C PRO A 219 -4.28 31.62 21.31
N VAL A 220 -4.29 30.79 22.37
CA VAL A 220 -3.63 29.47 22.34
C VAL A 220 -4.32 28.49 21.38
N THR A 221 -5.62 28.64 21.16
CA THR A 221 -6.44 27.73 20.33
C THR A 221 -6.33 28.01 18.84
N THR A 222 -5.53 28.98 18.42
CA THR A 222 -5.33 29.27 16.99
C THR A 222 -4.71 28.06 16.26
N SER A 223 -5.13 27.87 15.01
CA SER A 223 -4.56 26.85 14.12
C SER A 223 -3.27 27.31 13.42
N ARG A 224 -2.86 28.57 13.62
CA ARG A 224 -1.60 29.10 13.10
C ARG A 224 -0.41 28.37 13.74
N LEU A 225 0.60 28.10 12.92
CA LEU A 225 1.89 27.56 13.35
C LEU A 225 2.81 28.72 13.76
N PHE A 226 3.58 28.51 14.82
CA PHE A 226 4.55 29.47 15.34
C PHE A 226 5.92 28.85 15.45
N HIS A 227 6.94 29.71 15.36
CA HIS A 227 8.31 29.35 15.68
C HIS A 227 8.51 29.35 17.20
N LEU A 228 8.98 28.22 17.73
CA LEU A 228 9.21 28.04 19.16
C LEU A 228 10.65 27.56 19.37
N THR A 229 11.18 27.76 20.57
CA THR A 229 12.48 27.21 21.01
C THR A 229 12.27 26.46 22.31
N CYS A 230 12.38 25.13 22.28
CA CYS A 230 12.16 24.33 23.48
C CYS A 230 13.38 24.33 24.41
N PRO A 231 13.25 23.92 25.69
CA PRO A 231 14.36 23.89 26.65
C PRO A 231 15.57 23.03 26.23
N LYS A 232 15.37 22.08 25.30
CA LYS A 232 16.45 21.27 24.72
C LYS A 232 17.14 21.92 23.50
N GLY A 233 16.78 23.16 23.17
CA GLY A 233 17.34 23.91 22.04
C GLY A 233 16.78 23.52 20.67
N HIS A 234 15.69 22.76 20.60
CA HIS A 234 15.05 22.49 19.31
C HIS A 234 14.15 23.65 18.90
N HIS A 235 14.07 23.93 17.60
CA HIS A 235 13.24 24.99 17.02
C HIS A 235 12.01 24.45 16.26
N PRO A 236 11.00 23.86 16.93
CA PRO A 236 9.85 23.32 16.23
C PRO A 236 8.94 24.42 15.67
N THR A 237 8.34 24.15 14.52
CA THR A 237 7.21 24.91 13.98
C THR A 237 5.93 24.14 14.24
N GLN A 238 5.11 24.58 15.20
CA GLN A 238 3.87 23.91 15.60
C GLN A 238 2.85 24.90 16.18
N THR A 239 1.59 24.48 16.34
CA THR A 239 0.58 25.35 16.98
C THR A 239 0.85 25.52 18.47
N ALA A 240 0.43 26.67 19.02
CA ALA A 240 0.51 26.98 20.45
C ALA A 240 -0.13 25.86 21.30
N TYR A 241 -1.37 25.48 20.98
CA TYR A 241 -2.07 24.39 21.65
C TYR A 241 -1.34 23.03 21.54
N SER A 242 -0.77 22.70 20.38
CA SER A 242 -0.05 21.43 20.20
C SER A 242 1.21 21.37 21.07
N TYR A 243 1.94 22.49 21.19
CA TYR A 243 3.09 22.58 22.09
C TYR A 243 2.68 22.51 23.56
N LEU A 244 1.63 23.23 23.94
CA LEU A 244 1.09 23.17 25.30
C LEU A 244 0.63 21.75 25.70
N SER A 245 -0.04 21.04 24.79
CA SER A 245 -0.63 19.73 25.09
C SER A 245 0.34 18.56 24.97
N ASN A 246 1.27 18.60 24.02
CA ASN A 246 2.14 17.47 23.68
C ASN A 246 3.65 17.79 23.76
N GLY A 247 4.01 19.02 24.12
CA GLY A 247 5.39 19.51 24.14
C GLY A 247 6.01 19.69 22.74
N CYS A 248 7.33 19.82 22.71
CA CYS A 248 8.11 19.93 21.50
C CYS A 248 7.98 18.65 20.64
N MET A 249 7.49 18.80 19.39
CA MET A 249 7.31 17.68 18.46
C MET A 249 8.61 16.94 18.14
N VAL A 250 9.75 17.63 18.17
CA VAL A 250 11.07 17.05 17.94
C VAL A 250 11.47 16.18 19.14
N CYS A 251 11.36 16.71 20.36
CA CYS A 251 11.61 15.94 21.59
C CYS A 251 10.74 14.68 21.65
N ARG A 252 9.44 14.82 21.34
CA ARG A 252 8.51 13.69 21.30
C ARG A 252 8.94 12.66 20.26
N GLY A 253 9.25 13.10 19.04
CA GLY A 253 9.74 12.22 17.98
C GLY A 253 11.05 11.50 18.34
N LEU A 254 11.96 12.15 19.06
CA LEU A 254 13.18 11.53 19.58
C LEU A 254 12.88 10.52 20.70
N ALA A 255 12.01 10.86 21.65
CA ALA A 255 11.60 9.95 22.72
C ALA A 255 10.89 8.70 22.16
N THR A 256 10.04 8.86 21.14
CA THR A 256 9.42 7.70 20.47
C THR A 256 10.48 6.82 19.81
N LYS A 257 11.61 7.36 19.32
CA LYS A 257 12.69 6.57 18.70
C LYS A 257 13.50 5.76 19.72
N THR A 258 13.54 6.19 20.98
CA THR A 258 14.30 5.53 22.05
C THR A 258 13.51 4.46 22.81
N LEU A 259 12.21 4.31 22.55
CA LEU A 259 11.40 3.24 23.15
C LEU A 259 12.00 1.87 22.79
N GLU A 260 12.27 1.05 23.81
CA GLU A 260 12.90 -0.27 23.69
C GLU A 260 11.97 -1.27 22.97
N ASN A 261 10.66 -1.11 23.14
CA ASN A 261 9.65 -2.01 22.59
C ASN A 261 9.09 -1.52 21.25
N ARG A 262 9.98 -1.22 20.29
CA ARG A 262 9.55 -1.01 18.90
C ARG A 262 9.54 -2.34 18.18
N ASP A 263 8.38 -2.65 17.61
CA ASP A 263 8.19 -3.85 16.80
C ASP A 263 9.25 -3.93 15.67
N CYS A 264 9.82 -5.11 15.51
CA CYS A 264 10.78 -5.39 14.44
C CYS A 264 10.04 -5.64 13.12
N LEU A 265 10.78 -5.58 12.00
CA LEU A 265 10.22 -5.69 10.66
C LEU A 265 9.35 -6.95 10.50
N ALA A 266 9.81 -8.09 11.02
CA ALA A 266 9.08 -9.36 10.97
C ALA A 266 7.67 -9.29 11.60
N VAL A 267 7.51 -8.50 12.66
CA VAL A 267 6.23 -8.32 13.36
C VAL A 267 5.34 -7.32 12.63
N THR A 268 5.90 -6.19 12.21
CA THR A 268 5.12 -5.10 11.59
C THR A 268 4.73 -5.38 10.14
N ASP A 269 5.59 -6.05 9.38
CA ASP A 269 5.41 -6.31 7.95
C ASP A 269 6.01 -7.68 7.58
N PRO A 270 5.31 -8.78 7.89
CA PRO A 270 5.80 -10.14 7.66
C PRO A 270 5.97 -10.47 6.17
N GLU A 271 5.20 -9.82 5.29
CA GLU A 271 5.36 -10.00 3.84
C GLU A 271 6.64 -9.35 3.33
N LEU A 272 6.99 -8.19 3.88
CA LEU A 272 8.22 -7.51 3.50
C LEU A 272 9.42 -8.27 4.09
N ALA A 273 9.29 -8.75 5.33
CA ALA A 273 10.27 -9.63 5.94
C ALA A 273 10.54 -10.89 5.10
N ALA A 274 9.52 -11.46 4.45
CA ALA A 274 9.69 -12.62 3.57
C ALA A 274 10.46 -12.32 2.26
N GLU A 275 10.54 -11.04 1.85
CA GLU A 275 11.37 -10.61 0.70
C GLU A 275 12.81 -10.26 1.12
N TRP A 276 13.16 -10.37 2.40
CA TRP A 276 14.49 -10.08 2.89
C TRP A 276 15.49 -11.14 2.42
N LEU A 277 16.55 -10.72 1.71
CA LEU A 277 17.66 -11.61 1.36
C LEU A 277 18.80 -11.48 2.38
N HIS A 278 19.43 -10.30 2.45
CA HIS A 278 20.45 -10.01 3.48
C HIS A 278 20.66 -8.50 3.64
N ALA A 279 21.17 -8.07 4.80
CA ALA A 279 21.63 -6.70 4.99
C ALA A 279 22.98 -6.46 4.30
N LYS A 280 23.20 -5.25 3.77
CA LYS A 280 24.52 -4.84 3.24
C LYS A 280 25.57 -4.67 4.35
N ASP A 281 25.13 -4.28 5.54
CA ASP A 281 26.01 -3.98 6.68
C ASP A 281 26.39 -5.22 7.52
N GLY A 282 26.11 -6.43 7.03
CA GLY A 282 26.50 -7.70 7.65
C GLY A 282 25.34 -8.61 8.07
N GLU A 283 25.63 -9.90 8.17
CA GLU A 283 24.66 -11.00 8.37
C GLU A 283 23.97 -11.01 9.73
N ARG A 284 24.51 -10.31 10.74
CA ARG A 284 23.89 -10.23 12.07
C ARG A 284 22.51 -9.55 12.07
N TYR A 285 22.15 -8.89 10.98
CA TYR A 285 20.91 -8.15 10.86
C TYR A 285 19.88 -8.96 10.09
N THR A 286 18.77 -9.23 10.76
CA THR A 286 17.68 -10.06 10.27
C THR A 286 16.35 -9.32 10.43
N PRO A 287 15.28 -9.74 9.74
CA PRO A 287 13.96 -9.15 9.93
C PRO A 287 13.46 -9.16 11.39
N GLU A 288 13.93 -10.10 12.20
CA GLU A 288 13.55 -10.29 13.61
C GLU A 288 14.24 -9.30 14.56
N ASN A 289 15.33 -8.65 14.12
CA ASN A 289 16.09 -7.72 14.96
C ASN A 289 16.26 -6.31 14.35
N VAL A 290 15.89 -6.14 13.08
CA VAL A 290 15.86 -4.84 12.43
C VAL A 290 14.53 -4.15 12.70
N ARG A 291 14.62 -2.96 13.29
CA ARG A 291 13.47 -2.14 13.67
C ARG A 291 12.66 -1.67 12.46
N ASP A 292 11.35 -1.55 12.65
CA ASP A 292 10.45 -0.82 11.75
C ASP A 292 10.97 0.61 11.44
N GLY A 293 10.84 1.04 10.18
CA GLY A 293 11.32 2.34 9.70
C GLY A 293 12.84 2.50 9.68
N SER A 294 13.61 1.41 9.77
CA SER A 294 15.07 1.45 9.69
C SER A 294 15.57 2.03 8.36
N LYS A 295 16.61 2.86 8.42
CA LYS A 295 17.30 3.38 7.21
C LYS A 295 18.37 2.43 6.67
N ARG A 296 18.46 1.21 7.21
CA ARG A 296 19.45 0.22 6.75
C ARG A 296 19.09 -0.25 5.35
N THR A 297 20.11 -0.31 4.49
CA THR A 297 20.03 -0.88 3.15
C THR A 297 20.08 -2.41 3.20
N VAL A 298 19.12 -3.01 2.52
CA VAL A 298 18.89 -4.44 2.47
C VAL A 298 18.78 -4.84 1.01
N THR A 299 19.37 -5.98 0.66
CA THR A 299 19.09 -6.63 -0.62
C THR A 299 17.81 -7.41 -0.46
N TRP A 300 16.81 -7.08 -1.28
CA TRP A 300 15.50 -7.71 -1.30
C TRP A 300 15.43 -8.68 -2.47
N ARG A 301 14.66 -9.75 -2.33
CA ARG A 301 14.33 -10.67 -3.41
C ARG A 301 12.82 -10.79 -3.51
N CYS A 302 12.26 -10.44 -4.67
CA CYS A 302 10.83 -10.54 -4.91
C CYS A 302 10.39 -12.00 -4.83
N ILE A 303 9.47 -12.31 -3.92
CA ILE A 303 8.90 -13.66 -3.77
C ILE A 303 8.10 -14.12 -5.01
N ALA A 304 7.69 -13.21 -5.90
CA ALA A 304 6.90 -13.55 -7.08
C ALA A 304 7.73 -13.81 -8.35
N CYS A 305 8.87 -13.13 -8.51
CA CYS A 305 9.67 -13.20 -9.74
C CYS A 305 11.17 -13.42 -9.52
N GLY A 306 11.64 -13.45 -8.28
CA GLY A 306 13.05 -13.62 -7.94
C GLY A 306 13.93 -12.39 -8.18
N HIS A 307 13.38 -11.28 -8.67
CA HIS A 307 14.13 -10.04 -8.90
C HIS A 307 14.82 -9.58 -7.61
N GLU A 308 16.08 -9.18 -7.69
CA GLU A 308 16.82 -8.65 -6.56
C GLU A 308 17.10 -7.16 -6.72
N TRP A 309 16.88 -6.39 -5.66
CA TRP A 309 17.18 -4.97 -5.65
C TRP A 309 17.55 -4.48 -4.25
N ASP A 310 18.30 -3.39 -4.19
CA ASP A 310 18.70 -2.76 -2.94
C ASP A 310 17.75 -1.60 -2.59
N ALA A 311 17.25 -1.59 -1.36
CA ALA A 311 16.45 -0.49 -0.82
C ALA A 311 16.52 -0.46 0.70
N THR A 312 16.23 0.69 1.31
CA THR A 312 16.12 0.74 2.77
C THR A 312 14.79 0.16 3.26
N VAL A 313 14.79 -0.39 4.49
CA VAL A 313 13.56 -0.89 5.13
C VAL A 313 12.48 0.20 5.15
N ARG A 314 12.84 1.42 5.57
CA ARG A 314 11.94 2.57 5.61
C ARG A 314 11.33 2.88 4.25
N GLU A 315 12.12 2.84 3.18
CA GLU A 315 11.61 3.15 1.84
C GLU A 315 10.60 2.10 1.39
N ARG A 316 10.87 0.82 1.60
CA ARG A 316 9.99 -0.29 1.22
C ARG A 316 8.65 -0.28 1.94
N GLN A 317 8.63 0.19 3.19
CA GLN A 317 7.41 0.32 3.99
C GLN A 317 6.50 1.47 3.53
N LEU A 318 7.01 2.40 2.71
CA LEU A 318 6.18 3.45 2.11
C LEU A 318 5.31 2.85 1.01
N ARG A 319 4.01 3.19 1.01
CA ARG A 319 3.03 2.67 0.04
C ARG A 319 3.43 2.87 -1.43
N MET A 320 4.19 3.91 -1.76
CA MET A 320 4.63 4.15 -3.14
C MET A 320 5.69 3.17 -3.62
N ASN A 321 6.42 2.53 -2.70
CA ASN A 321 7.53 1.62 -2.98
C ASN A 321 7.21 0.17 -2.62
N ASN A 322 5.94 -0.13 -2.35
CA ASN A 322 5.46 -1.45 -1.95
C ASN A 322 5.30 -2.41 -3.14
N ARG A 323 6.08 -2.18 -4.21
CA ARG A 323 6.00 -2.93 -5.46
C ARG A 323 7.36 -3.49 -5.84
N CYS A 324 7.37 -4.69 -6.41
CA CYS A 324 8.56 -5.14 -7.12
C CYS A 324 8.76 -4.26 -8.37
N PRO A 325 9.95 -3.67 -8.58
CA PRO A 325 10.21 -2.81 -9.73
C PRO A 325 10.19 -3.57 -11.06
N GLU A 326 10.48 -4.88 -11.05
CA GLU A 326 10.48 -5.70 -12.27
C GLU A 326 9.07 -6.23 -12.61
N CYS A 327 8.45 -7.00 -11.71
CA CYS A 327 7.17 -7.66 -12.01
C CYS A 327 5.93 -6.90 -11.52
N GLY A 328 6.10 -5.77 -10.82
CA GLY A 328 4.99 -4.99 -10.27
C GLY A 328 4.23 -5.66 -9.13
N LYS A 329 4.72 -6.76 -8.55
CA LYS A 329 4.09 -7.48 -7.42
C LYS A 329 3.77 -6.47 -6.32
N VAL A 330 2.53 -6.47 -5.82
CA VAL A 330 2.07 -5.54 -4.78
C VAL A 330 2.11 -6.20 -3.41
N MET A 331 2.43 -5.45 -2.37
CA MET A 331 2.21 -5.91 -0.99
C MET A 331 0.73 -6.19 -0.74
N GLY A 332 0.38 -7.18 0.08
CA GLY A 332 -0.98 -7.59 0.39
C GLY A 332 -1.75 -8.06 -0.84
N SER A 333 -1.06 -8.72 -1.76
CA SER A 333 -1.62 -9.29 -2.99
C SER A 333 -2.59 -10.45 -2.72
N LEU A 334 -3.36 -10.84 -3.73
CA LEU A 334 -4.25 -12.00 -3.68
C LEU A 334 -3.44 -13.27 -3.42
N ALA A 335 -2.29 -13.42 -4.08
CA ALA A 335 -1.40 -14.57 -3.88
C ALA A 335 -0.81 -14.63 -2.46
N TRP A 336 -0.42 -13.50 -1.90
CA TRP A 336 0.09 -13.45 -0.53
C TRP A 336 -1.00 -13.79 0.50
N LYS A 337 -2.18 -13.20 0.35
CA LYS A 337 -3.27 -13.31 1.34
C LYS A 337 -4.09 -14.60 1.20
N TYR A 338 -4.32 -15.05 -0.02
CA TYR A 338 -5.20 -16.18 -0.34
C TYR A 338 -4.51 -17.14 -1.31
N PRO A 339 -3.48 -17.88 -0.87
CA PRO A 339 -2.68 -18.75 -1.74
C PRO A 339 -3.52 -19.83 -2.44
N GLU A 340 -4.49 -20.43 -1.74
CA GLU A 340 -5.39 -21.44 -2.32
C GLU A 340 -6.26 -20.85 -3.44
N LEU A 341 -6.79 -19.64 -3.24
CA LEU A 341 -7.53 -18.96 -4.31
C LEU A 341 -6.61 -18.57 -5.47
N ALA A 342 -5.38 -18.15 -5.17
CA ALA A 342 -4.41 -17.80 -6.20
C ALA A 342 -3.96 -19.01 -7.03
N ALA A 343 -3.97 -20.23 -6.47
CA ALA A 343 -3.73 -21.46 -7.21
C ALA A 343 -4.83 -21.76 -8.24
N GLU A 344 -6.08 -21.36 -7.95
CA GLU A 344 -7.20 -21.44 -8.88
C GLU A 344 -7.25 -20.27 -9.89
N TRP A 345 -6.24 -19.38 -9.91
CA TRP A 345 -6.22 -18.24 -10.83
C TRP A 345 -5.83 -18.68 -12.25
N SER A 346 -6.68 -18.40 -13.25
CA SER A 346 -6.40 -18.77 -14.65
C SER A 346 -5.15 -18.04 -15.17
N PRO A 347 -4.21 -18.75 -15.85
CA PRO A 347 -3.11 -18.13 -16.59
C PRO A 347 -3.58 -17.20 -17.72
N SER A 348 -4.82 -17.36 -18.20
CA SER A 348 -5.41 -16.52 -19.24
C SER A 348 -5.76 -15.10 -18.75
N ASN A 349 -5.70 -14.85 -17.44
CA ASN A 349 -5.97 -13.52 -16.89
C ASN A 349 -4.84 -12.54 -17.26
N PRO A 350 -5.17 -11.27 -17.57
CA PRO A 350 -4.18 -10.26 -18.00
C PRO A 350 -3.23 -9.79 -16.87
N VAL A 351 -3.49 -10.18 -15.62
CA VAL A 351 -2.64 -9.86 -14.47
C VAL A 351 -2.47 -11.07 -13.57
N SER A 352 -1.33 -11.15 -12.90
CA SER A 352 -1.04 -12.21 -11.93
C SER A 352 -1.73 -11.94 -10.58
N PRO A 353 -2.01 -12.98 -9.78
CA PRO A 353 -2.53 -12.83 -8.43
C PRO A 353 -1.55 -12.09 -7.50
N TRP A 354 -0.25 -12.03 -7.84
CA TRP A 354 0.75 -11.22 -7.15
C TRP A 354 0.61 -9.71 -7.43
N ASN A 355 -0.02 -9.32 -8.54
CA ASN A 355 -0.28 -7.93 -8.91
C ASN A 355 -1.69 -7.46 -8.53
N THR A 356 -2.51 -8.36 -7.99
CA THR A 356 -3.93 -8.12 -7.73
C THR A 356 -4.19 -7.92 -6.25
N LYS A 357 -4.93 -6.87 -5.88
CA LYS A 357 -5.41 -6.69 -4.50
C LYS A 357 -6.70 -7.51 -4.29
N PRO A 358 -6.87 -8.23 -3.17
CA PRO A 358 -8.02 -9.11 -2.97
C PRO A 358 -9.39 -8.45 -3.16
N PHE A 359 -9.56 -7.22 -2.66
CA PHE A 359 -10.79 -6.43 -2.80
C PHE A 359 -10.61 -5.23 -3.72
N GLY A 360 -9.59 -5.26 -4.59
CA GLY A 360 -9.34 -4.21 -5.56
C GLY A 360 -10.37 -4.22 -6.68
N LYS A 361 -10.69 -3.05 -7.23
CA LYS A 361 -11.50 -2.95 -8.45
C LYS A 361 -10.64 -3.39 -9.65
N LEU A 362 -11.04 -4.47 -10.31
CA LEU A 362 -10.46 -4.92 -11.58
C LEU A 362 -11.29 -4.40 -12.75
N SER A 363 -10.64 -4.13 -13.88
CA SER A 363 -11.30 -3.73 -15.14
C SER A 363 -11.90 -4.90 -15.90
N PHE A 364 -11.61 -6.13 -15.49
CA PHE A 364 -12.11 -7.37 -16.07
C PHE A 364 -12.63 -8.28 -14.96
N THR A 365 -13.43 -9.28 -15.35
CA THR A 365 -13.88 -10.34 -14.44
C THR A 365 -12.89 -11.50 -14.50
N PRO A 366 -12.18 -11.81 -13.41
CA PRO A 366 -11.19 -12.89 -13.40
C PRO A 366 -11.79 -14.24 -13.75
N GLU A 367 -11.01 -15.01 -14.49
CA GLU A 367 -11.25 -16.40 -14.79
C GLU A 367 -10.51 -17.29 -13.79
N TRP A 368 -11.17 -18.37 -13.39
CA TRP A 368 -10.69 -19.33 -12.40
C TRP A 368 -10.71 -20.72 -13.00
N ILE A 369 -9.72 -21.53 -12.61
CA ILE A 369 -9.56 -22.91 -13.05
C ILE A 369 -9.63 -23.80 -11.81
N CYS A 370 -10.35 -24.91 -11.89
CA CYS A 370 -10.46 -25.84 -10.77
C CYS A 370 -9.13 -26.58 -10.57
N GLY A 371 -8.67 -26.66 -9.32
CA GLY A 371 -7.50 -27.47 -8.97
C GLY A 371 -7.70 -28.98 -9.16
N ASN A 372 -8.94 -29.47 -9.16
CA ASN A 372 -9.25 -30.90 -9.35
C ASN A 372 -9.44 -31.29 -10.82
N ASP A 373 -9.95 -30.37 -11.65
CA ASP A 373 -10.23 -30.61 -13.06
C ASP A 373 -9.96 -29.33 -13.87
N PRO A 374 -8.83 -29.25 -14.60
CA PRO A 374 -8.49 -28.07 -15.38
C PRO A 374 -9.49 -27.70 -16.49
N SER A 375 -10.42 -28.61 -16.86
CA SER A 375 -11.50 -28.30 -17.81
C SER A 375 -12.58 -27.40 -17.21
N HIS A 376 -12.69 -27.35 -15.89
CA HIS A 376 -13.65 -26.53 -15.19
C HIS A 376 -13.13 -25.09 -15.08
N ILE A 377 -13.68 -24.22 -15.93
CA ILE A 377 -13.30 -22.81 -16.03
C ILE A 377 -14.53 -21.93 -15.79
N TRP A 378 -14.44 -20.96 -14.87
CA TRP A 378 -15.54 -20.03 -14.60
C TRP A 378 -15.05 -18.61 -14.35
N ARG A 379 -15.96 -17.64 -14.49
CA ARG A 379 -15.66 -16.21 -14.28
C ARG A 379 -16.35 -15.69 -13.04
N MET A 380 -15.60 -15.06 -12.14
CA MET A 380 -16.15 -14.46 -10.93
C MET A 380 -15.22 -13.38 -10.37
N SER A 381 -15.77 -12.37 -9.70
CA SER A 381 -14.95 -11.35 -9.04
C SER A 381 -14.16 -11.93 -7.86
N THR A 382 -13.00 -11.33 -7.56
CA THR A 382 -12.20 -11.70 -6.38
C THR A 382 -13.00 -11.55 -5.08
N SER A 383 -13.76 -10.47 -4.92
CA SER A 383 -14.60 -10.22 -3.75
C SER A 383 -15.65 -11.32 -3.54
N ALA A 384 -16.30 -11.79 -4.61
CA ALA A 384 -17.29 -12.86 -4.52
C ALA A 384 -16.63 -14.21 -4.18
N ARG A 385 -15.46 -14.50 -4.76
CA ARG A 385 -14.66 -15.69 -4.41
C ARG A 385 -14.25 -15.70 -2.95
N ILE A 386 -13.77 -14.57 -2.43
CA ILE A 386 -13.32 -14.44 -1.04
C ILE A 386 -14.50 -14.52 -0.06
N ASN A 387 -15.61 -13.84 -0.35
CA ASN A 387 -16.71 -13.72 0.61
C ASN A 387 -17.72 -14.88 0.58
N GLY A 388 -17.87 -15.58 -0.55
CA GLY A 388 -18.96 -16.56 -0.71
C GLY A 388 -18.71 -17.74 -1.67
N GLY A 389 -17.66 -17.71 -2.49
CA GLY A 389 -17.42 -18.72 -3.52
C GLY A 389 -16.71 -19.97 -3.01
N LYS A 390 -17.40 -20.86 -2.27
CA LYS A 390 -16.85 -22.17 -1.91
C LYS A 390 -16.67 -23.02 -3.17
N GLY A 391 -15.42 -23.25 -3.60
CA GLY A 391 -15.02 -24.27 -4.57
C GLY A 391 -15.50 -24.06 -6.01
N CYS A 392 -15.14 -25.03 -6.86
CA CYS A 392 -15.53 -25.08 -8.26
C CYS A 392 -17.05 -25.31 -8.40
N PRO A 393 -17.79 -24.47 -9.15
CA PRO A 393 -19.23 -24.62 -9.32
C PRO A 393 -19.60 -25.95 -9.99
N PHE A 394 -18.84 -26.38 -10.99
CA PHE A 394 -19.07 -27.65 -11.71
C PHE A 394 -18.87 -28.90 -10.84
N CYS A 395 -17.92 -28.88 -9.89
CA CYS A 395 -17.70 -29.99 -8.98
C CYS A 395 -18.86 -30.16 -7.98
N LYS A 396 -19.51 -29.06 -7.60
CA LYS A 396 -20.67 -29.10 -6.69
C LYS A 396 -21.88 -29.76 -7.35
N GLU A 397 -22.18 -29.40 -8.59
CA GLU A 397 -23.30 -29.98 -9.34
C GLU A 397 -23.16 -31.51 -9.47
N ARG A 398 -21.94 -31.99 -9.75
CA ARG A 398 -21.69 -33.44 -9.87
C ARG A 398 -21.83 -34.21 -8.55
N SER A 399 -21.53 -33.58 -7.41
CA SER A 399 -21.74 -34.18 -6.08
C SER A 399 -23.21 -34.25 -5.66
N GLU A 400 -24.07 -33.35 -6.16
CA GLU A 400 -25.51 -33.37 -5.90
C GLU A 400 -26.26 -34.39 -6.79
N GLU A 401 -25.75 -34.69 -7.98
CA GLU A 401 -26.29 -35.72 -8.88
C GLU A 401 -25.99 -37.16 -8.44
N HIS A 402 -24.83 -37.43 -7.84
CA HIS A 402 -24.44 -38.78 -7.39
C HIS A 402 -24.93 -39.13 -5.97
N GLY A 403 -25.59 -38.17 -5.29
CA GLY A 403 -26.14 -38.34 -3.94
C GLY A 403 -27.67 -38.47 -3.90
N ARG A 404 -28.34 -38.66 -5.04
CA ARG A 404 -29.80 -38.86 -5.13
C ARG A 404 -30.18 -40.30 -5.45
#